data_AF-A0A8H7N6K3-F1
#
_entry.id   AF-A0A8H7N6K3-F1
#
_cell.length_a   1.000
_cell.length_b   1.000
_cell.length_c   1.000
_cell.angle_alpha   90.00
_cell.angle_beta   90.00
_cell.angle_gamma   90.00
#
_symmetry.space_group_name_H-M   'P 1'
#
loop_
_entity.id
_entity.type
_entity.pdbx_description
1 polymer ?
#
loop_
_entity_poly.entity_id
_entity_poly.type
_entity_poly.pdbx_seq_one_letter_code
_entity_poly.pdbx_strand_id
1 'polypeptide(L)'
;MKYAMLLADSDTSSKNPQQQVHVGNIVKGIIEGETRVLVSSMTMEEIFTEREVFKKRIFRNIQGELDQFGLKIYNANVKELKDAPNSVYFESLARKAHEGATNQARIDVADAQLRGNVGEAKRKGEQDREIAKIHAETAVQKTERDVERAKAEAHLQTHQVRFNRDVDLERTAAKRALEAKDEDLRKDVEIRRAIAETERLRAKDVVRATIERESKQQAADAAAYEVEAAAKAAAEGNQKAADGESYAIRARAEAEAYAAQKQAEADCIRRAKEAEGIAALAQAYGQMATAFGGPEGLLKWVMVENGTYVDLAKANADAIRGMAPKISVWNTGANGGAGGSGHQDPAETMRGVYQMLPL
;
A
#
# COMPACT_ATOMS: atom_id res chain seq x y z
N MET A 1 -80.20 155.61 13.83
CA MET A 1 -79.62 156.92 13.44
C MET A 1 -79.13 157.71 14.66
N LYS A 2 -78.26 157.12 15.52
CA LYS A 2 -77.64 157.81 16.68
C LYS A 2 -76.11 157.72 16.70
N TYR A 3 -75.53 157.08 15.67
CA TYR A 3 -74.09 156.78 15.59
C TYR A 3 -73.37 157.56 14.48
N ALA A 4 -74.10 158.23 13.59
CA ALA A 4 -73.50 159.03 12.51
C ALA A 4 -72.90 160.37 12.99
N MET A 5 -73.22 160.81 14.21
CA MET A 5 -72.71 162.07 14.76
C MET A 5 -71.31 161.95 15.38
N LEU A 6 -70.81 160.72 15.61
CA LEU A 6 -69.51 160.49 16.25
C LEU A 6 -68.33 160.36 15.26
N LEU A 7 -68.61 160.34 13.95
CA LEU A 7 -67.59 160.27 12.89
C LEU A 7 -67.38 161.61 12.18
N ALA A 8 -68.18 162.64 12.49
CA ALA A 8 -68.10 163.94 11.83
C ALA A 8 -67.08 164.92 12.45
N ASP A 9 -66.40 164.54 13.54
CA ASP A 9 -65.46 165.42 14.26
C ASP A 9 -63.98 165.00 14.12
N SER A 10 -63.68 164.11 13.17
CA SER A 10 -62.31 163.59 12.98
C SER A 10 -61.35 164.54 12.25
N ASP A 11 -61.82 165.71 11.80
CA ASP A 11 -61.02 166.63 10.97
C ASP A 11 -60.46 167.86 11.71
N THR A 12 -60.48 167.87 13.05
CA THR A 12 -59.73 168.89 13.80
C THR A 12 -58.68 168.27 14.71
N SER A 13 -57.45 168.68 14.45
CA SER A 13 -56.22 168.35 15.15
C SER A 13 -56.29 168.70 16.65
N SER A 14 -56.79 167.78 17.48
CA SER A 14 -56.62 167.82 18.94
C SER A 14 -56.76 166.41 19.54
N LYS A 15 -55.64 165.84 19.99
CA LYS A 15 -55.57 164.52 20.63
C LYS A 15 -56.11 164.61 22.07
N ASN A 16 -57.35 164.16 22.30
CA ASN A 16 -57.85 163.90 23.65
C ASN A 16 -57.44 162.48 24.11
N PRO A 17 -56.57 162.31 25.13
CA PRO A 17 -56.14 160.99 25.60
C PRO A 17 -57.30 160.16 26.20
N GLN A 18 -58.37 160.79 26.66
CA GLN A 18 -59.55 160.08 27.21
C GLN A 18 -60.34 159.28 26.17
N GLN A 19 -60.34 159.69 24.89
CA GLN A 19 -61.10 159.00 23.83
C GLN A 19 -60.39 157.73 23.33
N GLN A 20 -59.06 157.75 23.25
CA GLN A 20 -58.26 156.55 22.93
C GLN A 20 -58.33 155.49 24.03
N VAL A 21 -58.35 155.92 25.30
CA VAL A 21 -58.52 155.02 26.45
C VAL A 21 -59.90 154.36 26.43
N HIS A 22 -60.94 155.06 25.97
CA HIS A 22 -62.29 154.50 25.89
C HIS A 22 -62.42 153.39 24.84
N VAL A 23 -61.90 153.59 23.62
CA VAL A 23 -61.91 152.56 22.57
C VAL A 23 -61.09 151.34 22.98
N GLY A 24 -59.93 151.54 23.60
CA GLY A 24 -59.10 150.45 24.13
C GLY A 24 -59.83 149.61 25.19
N ASN A 25 -60.60 150.24 26.08
CA ASN A 25 -61.38 149.54 27.11
C ASN A 25 -62.54 148.73 26.51
N ILE A 26 -63.19 149.23 25.46
CA ILE A 26 -64.26 148.49 24.75
C ILE A 26 -63.69 147.24 24.08
N VAL A 27 -62.57 147.38 23.34
CA VAL A 27 -61.91 146.26 22.66
C VAL A 27 -61.42 145.23 23.69
N LYS A 28 -60.84 145.68 24.80
CA LYS A 28 -60.43 144.81 25.91
C LYS A 28 -61.63 144.05 26.48
N GLY A 29 -62.76 144.73 26.71
CA GLY A 29 -63.99 144.10 27.21
C GLY A 29 -64.55 143.03 26.28
N ILE A 30 -64.53 143.26 24.95
CA ILE A 30 -64.95 142.28 23.94
C ILE A 30 -64.05 141.05 23.97
N ILE A 31 -62.73 141.25 23.97
CA ILE A 31 -61.75 140.16 24.01
C ILE A 31 -61.89 139.33 25.28
N GLU A 32 -61.99 139.98 26.45
CA GLU A 32 -62.14 139.29 27.74
C GLU A 32 -63.48 138.54 27.84
N GLY A 33 -64.57 139.16 27.39
CA GLY A 33 -65.91 138.56 27.38
C GLY A 33 -65.96 137.31 26.52
N GLU A 34 -65.51 137.39 25.27
CA GLU A 34 -65.60 136.29 24.33
C GLU A 34 -64.61 135.16 24.67
N THR A 35 -63.42 135.50 25.15
CA THR A 35 -62.47 134.50 25.68
C THR A 35 -63.08 133.71 26.84
N ARG A 36 -63.81 134.38 27.74
CA ARG A 36 -64.45 133.75 28.90
C ARG A 36 -65.58 132.81 28.47
N VAL A 37 -66.41 133.20 27.52
CA VAL A 37 -67.49 132.35 27.00
C VAL A 37 -66.90 131.09 26.37
N LEU A 38 -65.84 131.24 25.57
CA LEU A 38 -65.21 130.12 24.90
C LEU A 38 -64.57 129.12 25.87
N VAL A 39 -63.80 129.60 26.84
CA VAL A 39 -63.18 128.75 27.86
C VAL A 39 -64.23 128.05 28.73
N SER A 40 -65.41 128.67 28.92
CA SER A 40 -66.51 128.04 29.66
C SER A 40 -67.22 126.93 28.86
N SER A 41 -67.12 126.97 27.53
CA SER A 41 -67.77 126.01 26.63
C SER A 41 -66.93 124.76 26.31
N MET A 42 -65.64 124.77 26.65
CA MET A 42 -64.70 123.70 26.36
C MET A 42 -64.19 123.06 27.63
N THR A 43 -63.85 121.78 27.57
CA THR A 43 -63.22 121.09 28.70
C THR A 43 -61.74 121.45 28.79
N MET A 44 -61.18 121.28 29.98
CA MET A 44 -59.77 121.57 30.24
C MET A 44 -58.81 120.71 29.38
N GLU A 45 -59.22 119.46 29.12
CA GLU A 45 -58.46 118.51 28.30
C GLU A 45 -58.44 118.94 26.82
N GLU A 46 -59.59 119.32 26.26
CA GLU A 46 -59.70 119.79 24.86
C GLU A 46 -58.91 121.08 24.63
N ILE A 47 -58.92 122.00 25.59
CA ILE A 47 -58.12 123.24 25.50
C ILE A 47 -56.62 122.92 25.44
N PHE A 48 -56.19 121.84 26.12
CA PHE A 48 -54.79 121.45 26.22
C PHE A 48 -54.31 120.58 25.06
N THR A 49 -55.09 119.55 24.68
CA THR A 49 -54.75 118.63 23.60
C THR A 49 -54.92 119.26 22.23
N GLU A 50 -55.91 120.15 22.05
CA GLU A 50 -56.25 120.77 20.78
C GLU A 50 -56.01 122.29 20.78
N ARG A 51 -54.83 122.72 21.23
CA ARG A 51 -54.45 124.15 21.34
C ARG A 51 -54.69 124.95 20.05
N GLU A 52 -54.43 124.34 18.89
CA GLU A 52 -54.64 124.97 17.58
C GLU A 52 -56.13 125.16 17.24
N VAL A 53 -56.98 124.23 17.66
CA VAL A 53 -58.44 124.32 17.47
C VAL A 53 -59.00 125.42 18.38
N PHE A 54 -58.57 125.46 19.64
CA PHE A 54 -58.90 126.53 20.58
C PHE A 54 -58.51 127.91 20.02
N LYS A 55 -57.27 128.06 19.53
CA LYS A 55 -56.76 129.29 18.92
C LYS A 55 -57.60 129.75 17.72
N LYS A 56 -58.02 128.83 16.85
CA LYS A 56 -58.87 129.19 15.70
C LYS A 56 -60.26 129.64 16.13
N ARG A 57 -60.83 129.02 17.16
CA ARG A 57 -62.18 129.31 17.65
C ARG A 57 -62.25 130.67 18.36
N ILE A 58 -61.26 130.98 19.22
CA ILE A 58 -61.17 132.28 19.89
C ILE A 58 -61.01 133.43 18.90
N PHE A 59 -60.21 133.25 17.86
CA PHE A 59 -60.04 134.29 16.84
C PHE A 59 -61.30 134.54 16.04
N ARG A 60 -62.01 133.49 15.65
CA ARG A 60 -63.25 133.62 14.88
C ARG A 60 -64.29 134.43 15.64
N ASN A 61 -64.48 134.13 16.92
CA ASN A 61 -65.51 134.77 17.71
C ASN A 61 -65.14 136.25 18.03
N ILE A 62 -63.90 136.51 18.43
CA ILE A 62 -63.45 137.89 18.70
C ILE A 62 -63.51 138.74 17.42
N GLN A 63 -63.10 138.19 16.26
CA GLN A 63 -63.17 138.93 14.99
C GLN A 63 -64.62 139.27 14.63
N GLY A 64 -65.58 138.36 14.84
CA GLY A 64 -66.99 138.62 14.56
C GLY A 64 -67.60 139.76 15.39
N GLU A 65 -67.18 139.91 16.65
CA GLU A 65 -67.60 141.04 17.49
C GLU A 65 -66.87 142.34 17.10
N LEU A 66 -65.57 142.26 16.78
CA LEU A 66 -64.78 143.42 16.36
C LEU A 66 -65.21 143.98 14.99
N ASP A 67 -65.73 143.14 14.10
CA ASP A 67 -66.26 143.55 12.79
C ASP A 67 -67.42 144.54 12.92
N GLN A 68 -68.25 144.44 13.97
CA GLN A 68 -69.34 145.39 14.26
C GLN A 68 -68.84 146.80 14.56
N PHE A 69 -67.59 146.93 15.02
CA PHE A 69 -66.91 148.19 15.29
C PHE A 69 -65.91 148.58 14.18
N GLY A 70 -65.83 147.81 13.09
CA GLY A 70 -64.92 148.05 11.97
C GLY A 70 -63.44 147.74 12.28
N LEU A 71 -63.16 146.94 13.31
CA LEU A 71 -61.80 146.62 13.77
C LEU A 71 -61.34 145.25 13.25
N LYS A 72 -60.07 145.15 12.84
CA LYS A 72 -59.47 143.90 12.32
C LYS A 72 -58.26 143.46 13.12
N ILE A 73 -58.22 142.17 13.45
CA ILE A 73 -57.05 141.55 14.08
C ILE A 73 -56.06 141.16 12.98
N TYR A 74 -54.88 141.80 12.96
CA TYR A 74 -53.81 141.45 12.02
C TYR A 74 -52.92 140.32 12.54
N ASN A 75 -52.55 140.39 13.82
CA ASN A 75 -51.74 139.37 14.46
C ASN A 75 -52.11 139.29 15.93
N ALA A 76 -52.29 138.07 16.41
CA ALA A 76 -52.47 137.80 17.81
C ALA A 76 -51.92 136.41 18.15
N ASN A 77 -51.34 136.31 19.33
CA ASN A 77 -50.79 135.08 19.84
C ASN A 77 -51.30 134.83 21.26
N VAL A 78 -51.62 133.57 21.55
CA VAL A 78 -51.96 133.13 22.90
C VAL A 78 -50.64 132.82 23.61
N LYS A 79 -50.37 133.48 24.74
CA LYS A 79 -49.10 133.33 25.48
C LYS A 79 -48.93 131.91 26.03
N GLU A 80 -49.32 131.71 27.27
CA GLU A 80 -49.18 130.44 27.97
C GLU A 80 -50.40 130.30 28.86
N LEU A 81 -50.99 129.10 28.86
CA LEU A 81 -52.05 128.76 29.80
C LEU A 81 -51.37 128.43 31.13
N LYS A 82 -51.67 129.23 32.16
CA LYS A 82 -51.16 129.02 33.50
C LYS A 82 -52.30 128.76 34.45
N ASP A 83 -52.03 127.94 35.45
CA ASP A 83 -52.93 127.73 36.56
C ASP A 83 -53.21 129.05 37.30
N ALA A 84 -54.43 129.18 37.83
CA ALA A 84 -54.72 130.22 38.81
C ALA A 84 -53.84 130.02 40.06
N PRO A 85 -53.61 131.05 40.90
CA PRO A 85 -52.67 131.00 42.03
C PRO A 85 -52.85 129.83 43.02
N ASN A 86 -54.03 129.20 43.05
CA ASN A 86 -54.38 128.10 43.96
C ASN A 86 -54.58 126.74 43.23
N SER A 87 -54.18 126.61 41.96
CA SER A 87 -54.34 125.39 41.15
C SER A 87 -52.98 124.80 40.76
N VAL A 88 -52.90 123.47 40.70
CA VAL A 88 -51.69 122.70 40.30
C VAL A 88 -52.05 121.66 39.23
N TYR A 89 -53.10 121.92 38.45
CA TYR A 89 -53.67 120.97 37.51
C TYR A 89 -52.73 120.69 36.33
N PHE A 90 -52.16 121.74 35.72
CA PHE A 90 -51.31 121.57 34.53
C PHE A 90 -49.97 120.92 34.87
N GLU A 91 -49.37 121.25 36.01
CA GLU A 91 -48.14 120.60 36.47
C GLU A 91 -48.36 119.10 36.71
N SER A 92 -49.47 118.75 37.36
CA SER A 92 -49.84 117.35 37.64
C SER A 92 -50.16 116.57 36.37
N LEU A 93 -50.82 117.19 35.38
CA LEU A 93 -51.12 116.59 34.09
C LEU A 93 -49.86 116.33 33.28
N ALA A 94 -48.92 117.30 33.24
CA ALA A 94 -47.63 117.13 32.59
C ALA A 94 -46.84 115.98 33.23
N ARG A 95 -46.78 115.92 34.57
CA ARG A 95 -46.13 114.82 35.30
C ARG A 95 -46.77 113.47 34.98
N LYS A 96 -48.10 113.37 34.98
CA LYS A 96 -48.84 112.15 34.61
C LYS A 96 -48.54 111.69 33.19
N ALA A 97 -48.45 112.61 32.23
CA ALA A 97 -48.12 112.28 30.85
C ALA A 97 -46.69 111.73 30.70
N HIS A 98 -45.72 112.35 31.38
CA HIS A 98 -44.32 111.88 31.39
C HIS A 98 -44.18 110.51 32.09
N GLU A 99 -44.79 110.34 33.26
CA GLU A 99 -44.80 109.06 33.98
C GLU A 99 -45.54 107.97 33.20
N GLY A 100 -46.64 108.30 32.53
CA GLY A 100 -47.35 107.39 31.66
C GLY A 100 -46.50 106.91 30.48
N ALA A 101 -45.83 107.83 29.77
CA ALA A 101 -44.95 107.50 28.65
C ALA A 101 -43.75 106.63 29.09
N THR A 102 -43.14 106.96 30.22
CA THR A 102 -42.01 106.18 30.77
C THR A 102 -42.44 104.80 31.24
N ASN A 103 -43.59 104.66 31.91
CA ASN A 103 -44.11 103.36 32.29
C ASN A 103 -44.50 102.51 31.08
N GLN A 104 -45.12 103.12 30.05
CA GLN A 104 -45.44 102.41 28.81
C GLN A 104 -44.17 101.88 28.14
N ALA A 105 -43.12 102.71 28.02
CA ALA A 105 -41.84 102.27 27.47
C ALA A 105 -41.21 101.12 28.28
N ARG A 106 -41.34 101.14 29.62
CA ARG A 106 -40.86 100.04 30.47
C ARG A 106 -41.64 98.75 30.25
N ILE A 107 -42.96 98.83 30.06
CA ILE A 107 -43.82 97.67 29.74
C ILE A 107 -43.40 97.10 28.38
N ASP A 108 -43.24 97.94 27.36
CA ASP A 108 -42.88 97.49 26.01
C ASP A 108 -41.50 96.80 25.99
N VAL A 109 -40.52 97.32 26.74
CA VAL A 109 -39.20 96.68 26.91
C VAL A 109 -39.31 95.35 27.63
N ALA A 110 -40.10 95.28 28.72
CA ALA A 110 -40.30 94.04 29.46
C ALA A 110 -40.98 92.96 28.60
N ASP A 111 -41.98 93.32 27.80
CA ASP A 111 -42.66 92.41 26.87
C ASP A 111 -41.72 91.92 25.76
N ALA A 112 -40.88 92.80 25.21
CA ALA A 112 -39.87 92.42 24.23
C ALA A 112 -38.84 91.44 24.82
N GLN A 113 -38.36 91.70 26.04
CA GLN A 113 -37.45 90.80 26.76
C GLN A 113 -38.10 89.46 27.07
N LEU A 114 -39.35 89.45 27.54
CA LEU A 114 -40.11 88.22 27.80
C LEU A 114 -40.20 87.38 26.52
N ARG A 115 -40.61 87.99 25.39
CA ARG A 115 -40.70 87.30 24.10
C ARG A 115 -39.35 86.76 23.63
N GLY A 116 -38.28 87.54 23.78
CA GLY A 116 -36.91 87.13 23.46
C GLY A 116 -36.48 85.91 24.28
N ASN A 117 -36.59 86.00 25.61
CA ASN A 117 -36.16 84.95 26.54
C ASN A 117 -36.99 83.66 26.37
N VAL A 118 -38.31 83.78 26.19
CA VAL A 118 -39.18 82.61 25.94
C VAL A 118 -38.85 81.98 24.58
N GLY A 119 -38.60 82.80 23.56
CA GLY A 119 -38.17 82.31 22.24
C GLY A 119 -36.85 81.56 22.30
N GLU A 120 -35.85 82.12 22.99
CA GLU A 120 -34.54 81.49 23.19
C GLU A 120 -34.65 80.17 23.98
N ALA A 121 -35.35 80.19 25.12
CA ALA A 121 -35.54 78.99 25.94
C ALA A 121 -36.29 77.88 25.19
N LYS A 122 -37.31 78.24 24.39
CA LYS A 122 -38.04 77.28 23.56
C LYS A 122 -37.13 76.65 22.49
N ARG A 123 -36.34 77.46 21.78
CA ARG A 123 -35.40 76.99 20.75
C ARG A 123 -34.33 76.09 21.34
N LYS A 124 -33.80 76.44 22.51
CA LYS A 124 -32.85 75.61 23.25
C LYS A 124 -33.47 74.26 23.66
N GLY A 125 -34.69 74.27 24.18
CA GLY A 125 -35.42 73.04 24.52
C GLY A 125 -35.72 72.15 23.31
N GLU A 126 -36.06 72.74 22.16
CA GLU A 126 -36.23 72.01 20.89
C GLU A 126 -34.89 71.41 20.42
N GLN A 127 -33.80 72.17 20.49
CA GLN A 127 -32.45 71.69 20.16
C GLN A 127 -32.05 70.51 21.05
N ASP A 128 -32.20 70.61 22.36
CA ASP A 128 -31.84 69.57 23.31
C ASP A 128 -32.65 68.28 23.09
N ARG A 129 -33.95 68.41 22.77
CA ARG A 129 -34.81 67.26 22.41
C ARG A 129 -34.36 66.59 21.12
N GLU A 130 -34.05 67.35 20.08
CA GLU A 130 -33.60 66.79 18.81
C GLU A 130 -32.24 66.11 18.96
N ILE A 131 -31.31 66.71 19.71
CA ILE A 131 -30.02 66.11 20.05
C ILE A 131 -30.22 64.80 20.81
N ALA A 132 -31.09 64.76 21.82
CA ALA A 132 -31.39 63.54 22.58
C ALA A 132 -31.98 62.45 21.68
N LYS A 133 -32.87 62.81 20.74
CA LYS A 133 -33.44 61.89 19.75
C LYS A 133 -32.36 61.34 18.80
N ILE A 134 -31.49 62.19 18.27
CA ILE A 134 -30.37 61.78 17.41
C ILE A 134 -29.43 60.84 18.17
N HIS A 135 -29.10 61.13 19.45
CA HIS A 135 -28.26 60.24 20.26
C HIS A 135 -28.92 58.89 20.53
N ALA A 136 -30.22 58.87 20.83
CA ALA A 136 -30.97 57.62 21.00
C ALA A 136 -30.99 56.80 19.72
N GLU A 137 -31.27 57.42 18.57
CA GLU A 137 -31.26 56.76 17.27
C GLU A 137 -29.85 56.26 16.89
N THR A 138 -28.82 57.06 17.12
CA THR A 138 -27.41 56.67 16.90
C THR A 138 -27.02 55.49 17.79
N ALA A 139 -27.48 55.46 19.05
CA ALA A 139 -27.24 54.35 19.96
C ALA A 139 -27.91 53.07 19.47
N VAL A 140 -29.18 53.14 19.04
CA VAL A 140 -29.89 52.00 18.44
C VAL A 140 -29.17 51.50 17.18
N GLN A 141 -28.86 52.38 16.24
CA GLN A 141 -28.13 52.01 15.02
C GLN A 141 -26.76 51.41 15.33
N LYS A 142 -26.04 51.92 16.34
CA LYS A 142 -24.77 51.33 16.79
C LYS A 142 -24.98 49.90 17.30
N THR A 143 -25.99 49.68 18.15
CA THR A 143 -26.30 48.32 18.65
C THR A 143 -26.73 47.38 17.53
N GLU A 144 -27.52 47.83 16.56
CA GLU A 144 -27.91 47.05 15.39
C GLU A 144 -26.69 46.66 14.55
N ARG A 145 -25.80 47.61 14.25
CA ARG A 145 -24.53 47.32 13.55
C ARG A 145 -23.64 46.35 14.32
N ASP A 146 -23.55 46.49 15.65
CA ASP A 146 -22.76 45.60 16.49
C ASP A 146 -23.35 44.17 16.47
N VAL A 147 -24.68 44.03 16.51
CA VAL A 147 -25.39 42.75 16.37
C VAL A 147 -25.18 42.15 14.98
N GLU A 148 -25.27 42.94 13.93
CA GLU A 148 -25.05 42.49 12.56
C GLU A 148 -23.61 42.04 12.35
N ARG A 149 -22.63 42.80 12.88
CA ARG A 149 -21.22 42.40 12.87
C ARG A 149 -20.99 41.09 13.61
N ALA A 150 -21.56 40.94 14.81
CA ALA A 150 -21.45 39.70 15.59
C ALA A 150 -22.09 38.50 14.86
N LYS A 151 -23.23 38.69 14.17
CA LYS A 151 -23.84 37.66 13.33
C LYS A 151 -22.92 37.29 12.16
N ALA A 152 -22.40 38.28 11.44
CA ALA A 152 -21.49 38.05 10.32
C ALA A 152 -20.22 37.30 10.75
N GLU A 153 -19.65 37.66 11.89
CA GLU A 153 -18.49 36.98 12.48
C GLU A 153 -18.81 35.54 12.89
N ALA A 154 -19.96 35.30 13.54
CA ALA A 154 -20.41 33.96 13.88
C ALA A 154 -20.66 33.09 12.64
N HIS A 155 -21.23 33.67 11.57
CA HIS A 155 -21.38 32.98 10.29
C HIS A 155 -20.02 32.64 9.67
N LEU A 156 -19.09 33.60 9.62
CA LEU A 156 -17.75 33.39 9.10
C LEU A 156 -17.02 32.31 9.89
N GLN A 157 -17.08 32.33 11.23
CA GLN A 157 -16.50 31.31 12.08
C GLN A 157 -17.13 29.94 11.83
N THR A 158 -18.45 29.86 11.68
CA THR A 158 -19.15 28.61 11.35
C THR A 158 -18.68 28.06 9.99
N HIS A 159 -18.54 28.92 8.99
CA HIS A 159 -18.00 28.53 7.68
C HIS A 159 -16.55 28.06 7.76
N GLN A 160 -15.69 28.77 8.52
CA GLN A 160 -14.31 28.37 8.74
C GLN A 160 -14.21 27.01 9.45
N VAL A 161 -15.00 26.78 10.50
CA VAL A 161 -15.03 25.50 11.22
C VAL A 161 -15.50 24.38 10.30
N ARG A 162 -16.55 24.59 9.50
CA ARG A 162 -16.99 23.62 8.49
C ARG A 162 -15.89 23.32 7.48
N PHE A 163 -15.28 24.36 6.90
CA PHE A 163 -14.21 24.21 5.92
C PHE A 163 -13.00 23.46 6.50
N ASN A 164 -12.56 23.82 7.69
CA ASN A 164 -11.44 23.13 8.36
C ASN A 164 -11.79 21.67 8.67
N ARG A 165 -13.02 21.40 9.13
CA ARG A 165 -13.50 20.03 9.33
C ARG A 165 -13.49 19.23 8.03
N ASP A 166 -13.94 19.82 6.93
CA ASP A 166 -13.97 19.15 5.63
C ASP A 166 -12.54 18.86 5.13
N VAL A 167 -11.62 19.84 5.24
CA VAL A 167 -10.20 19.65 4.94
C VAL A 167 -9.57 18.55 5.81
N ASP A 168 -9.88 18.50 7.10
CA ASP A 168 -9.38 17.47 8.01
C ASP A 168 -9.97 16.07 7.70
N LEU A 169 -11.25 16.01 7.32
CA LEU A 169 -11.88 14.78 6.86
C LEU A 169 -11.23 14.26 5.58
N GLU A 170 -11.01 15.11 4.58
CA GLU A 170 -10.32 14.73 3.35
C GLU A 170 -8.87 14.30 3.65
N ARG A 171 -8.16 15.00 4.54
CA ARG A 171 -6.80 14.64 4.92
C ARG A 171 -6.74 13.30 5.65
N THR A 172 -7.69 13.02 6.54
CA THR A 172 -7.77 11.74 7.25
C THR A 172 -8.21 10.60 6.33
N ALA A 173 -9.13 10.85 5.41
CA ALA A 173 -9.53 9.90 4.37
C ALA A 173 -8.35 9.54 3.45
N ALA A 174 -7.60 10.54 2.97
CA ALA A 174 -6.40 10.34 2.16
C ALA A 174 -5.32 9.54 2.90
N LYS A 175 -5.08 9.84 4.19
CA LYS A 175 -4.16 9.05 5.03
C LYS A 175 -4.60 7.60 5.17
N ARG A 176 -5.88 7.35 5.51
CA ARG A 176 -6.42 5.99 5.63
C ARG A 176 -6.36 5.24 4.30
N ALA A 177 -6.59 5.92 3.18
CA ALA A 177 -6.46 5.32 1.86
C ALA A 177 -5.01 4.92 1.56
N LEU A 178 -4.03 5.75 1.92
CA LEU A 178 -2.60 5.42 1.82
C LEU A 178 -2.24 4.23 2.71
N GLU A 179 -2.65 4.26 3.98
CA GLU A 179 -2.42 3.17 4.94
C GLU A 179 -3.03 1.85 4.46
N ALA A 180 -4.26 1.86 3.94
CA ALA A 180 -4.89 0.68 3.37
C ALA A 180 -4.12 0.15 2.14
N LYS A 181 -3.61 1.05 1.27
CA LYS A 181 -2.77 0.66 0.13
C LYS A 181 -1.44 0.07 0.58
N ASP A 182 -0.81 0.63 1.61
CA ASP A 182 0.43 0.12 2.18
C ASP A 182 0.22 -1.25 2.84
N GLU A 183 -0.91 -1.46 3.53
CA GLU A 183 -1.28 -2.75 4.11
C GLU A 183 -1.53 -3.81 3.02
N ASP A 184 -2.26 -3.45 1.96
CA ASP A 184 -2.49 -4.35 0.81
C ASP A 184 -1.16 -4.73 0.14
N LEU A 185 -0.25 -3.76 -0.02
CA LEU A 185 1.08 -4.01 -0.58
C LEU A 185 1.93 -4.91 0.33
N ARG A 186 1.85 -4.73 1.65
CA ARG A 186 2.52 -5.62 2.62
C ARG A 186 2.00 -7.05 2.52
N LYS A 187 0.67 -7.23 2.43
CA LYS A 187 0.07 -8.57 2.23
C LYS A 187 0.54 -9.21 0.93
N ASP A 188 0.59 -8.46 -0.18
CA ASP A 188 1.10 -8.97 -1.46
C ASP A 188 2.58 -9.39 -1.36
N VAL A 189 3.42 -8.59 -0.70
CA VAL A 189 4.83 -8.93 -0.45
C VAL A 189 4.95 -10.19 0.41
N GLU A 190 4.13 -10.34 1.45
CA GLU A 190 4.12 -11.54 2.30
C GLU A 190 3.69 -12.79 1.52
N ILE A 191 2.65 -12.69 0.70
CA ILE A 191 2.20 -13.78 -0.18
C ILE A 191 3.32 -14.16 -1.16
N ARG A 192 3.96 -13.18 -1.81
CA ARG A 192 5.08 -13.45 -2.72
C ARG A 192 6.27 -14.08 -2.01
N ARG A 193 6.60 -13.64 -0.79
CA ARG A 193 7.65 -14.26 0.03
C ARG A 193 7.28 -15.70 0.40
N ALA A 194 6.03 -15.96 0.79
CA ALA A 194 5.57 -17.30 1.09
C ALA A 194 5.65 -18.22 -0.14
N ILE A 195 5.20 -17.74 -1.31
CA ILE A 195 5.33 -18.48 -2.58
C ILE A 195 6.80 -18.76 -2.90
N ALA A 196 7.66 -17.75 -2.84
CA ALA A 196 9.09 -17.91 -3.09
C ALA A 196 9.73 -18.93 -2.14
N GLU A 197 9.35 -18.93 -0.86
CA GLU A 197 9.86 -19.89 0.11
C GLU A 197 9.35 -21.31 -0.16
N THR A 198 8.07 -21.48 -0.52
CA THR A 198 7.53 -22.78 -0.93
C THR A 198 8.22 -23.32 -2.19
N GLU A 199 8.51 -22.45 -3.16
CA GLU A 199 9.21 -22.83 -4.38
C GLU A 199 10.67 -23.18 -4.09
N ARG A 200 11.34 -22.43 -3.19
CA ARG A 200 12.68 -22.73 -2.71
C ARG A 200 12.74 -24.09 -2.01
N LEU A 201 11.73 -24.44 -1.21
CA LEU A 201 11.63 -25.74 -0.55
C LEU A 201 11.38 -26.86 -1.57
N ARG A 202 10.45 -26.66 -2.52
CA ARG A 202 10.23 -27.60 -3.63
C ARG A 202 11.48 -27.83 -4.45
N ALA A 203 12.22 -26.77 -4.79
CA ALA A 203 13.49 -26.89 -5.51
C ALA A 203 14.51 -27.71 -4.71
N LYS A 204 14.63 -27.49 -3.38
CA LYS A 204 15.50 -28.31 -2.52
C LYS A 204 15.07 -29.77 -2.49
N ASP A 205 13.77 -30.04 -2.39
CA ASP A 205 13.25 -31.41 -2.36
C ASP A 205 13.44 -32.11 -3.71
N VAL A 206 13.23 -31.40 -4.84
CA VAL A 206 13.53 -31.91 -6.19
C VAL A 206 15.01 -32.21 -6.35
N VAL A 207 15.89 -31.29 -5.91
CA VAL A 207 17.35 -31.51 -5.97
C VAL A 207 17.77 -32.70 -5.10
N ARG A 208 17.21 -32.84 -3.89
CA ARG A 208 17.47 -34.02 -3.04
C ARG A 208 16.98 -35.30 -3.72
N ALA A 209 15.78 -35.29 -4.30
CA ALA A 209 15.23 -36.43 -5.02
C ALA A 209 16.05 -36.79 -6.27
N THR A 210 16.56 -35.81 -7.02
CA THR A 210 17.44 -36.08 -8.17
C THR A 210 18.78 -36.64 -7.74
N ILE A 211 19.39 -36.11 -6.67
CA ILE A 211 20.65 -36.65 -6.11
C ILE A 211 20.44 -38.08 -5.62
N GLU A 212 19.35 -38.37 -4.92
CA GLU A 212 19.03 -39.74 -4.48
C GLU A 212 18.77 -40.66 -5.68
N ARG A 213 18.10 -40.19 -6.73
CA ARG A 213 17.87 -40.96 -7.96
C ARG A 213 19.19 -41.25 -8.66
N GLU A 214 20.04 -40.25 -8.85
CA GLU A 214 21.36 -40.38 -9.48
C GLU A 214 22.29 -41.26 -8.65
N SER A 215 22.29 -41.13 -7.32
CA SER A 215 23.05 -41.99 -6.41
C SER A 215 22.57 -43.45 -6.48
N LYS A 216 21.26 -43.68 -6.52
CA LYS A 216 20.70 -45.03 -6.71
C LYS A 216 20.98 -45.59 -8.09
N GLN A 217 20.95 -44.76 -9.14
CA GLN A 217 21.35 -45.16 -10.49
C GLN A 217 22.83 -45.52 -10.53
N GLN A 218 23.72 -44.68 -10.01
CA GLN A 218 25.15 -44.99 -9.92
C GLN A 218 25.45 -46.23 -9.09
N ALA A 219 24.73 -46.45 -7.98
CA ALA A 219 24.86 -47.67 -7.19
C ALA A 219 24.37 -48.92 -7.95
N ALA A 220 23.27 -48.79 -8.71
CA ALA A 220 22.76 -49.86 -9.56
C ALA A 220 23.70 -50.14 -10.74
N ASP A 221 24.24 -49.11 -11.38
CA ASP A 221 25.20 -49.21 -12.48
C ASP A 221 26.53 -49.80 -11.98
N ALA A 222 26.99 -49.41 -10.80
CA ALA A 222 28.16 -50.01 -10.14
C ALA A 222 27.92 -51.49 -9.82
N ALA A 223 26.76 -51.85 -9.27
CA ALA A 223 26.40 -53.24 -9.00
C ALA A 223 26.27 -54.05 -10.31
N ALA A 224 25.70 -53.47 -11.37
CA ALA A 224 25.63 -54.11 -12.69
C ALA A 224 27.03 -54.32 -13.28
N TYR A 225 27.92 -53.34 -13.16
CA TYR A 225 29.31 -53.46 -13.60
C TYR A 225 30.08 -54.51 -12.79
N GLU A 226 29.90 -54.60 -11.48
CA GLU A 226 30.49 -55.65 -10.64
C GLU A 226 30.01 -57.05 -11.07
N VAL A 227 28.71 -57.21 -11.33
CA VAL A 227 28.14 -58.47 -11.82
C VAL A 227 28.65 -58.81 -13.22
N GLU A 228 28.71 -57.84 -14.14
CA GLU A 228 29.27 -58.05 -15.48
C GLU A 228 30.76 -58.37 -15.44
N ALA A 229 31.55 -57.69 -14.60
CA ALA A 229 32.97 -57.95 -14.43
C ALA A 229 33.21 -59.33 -13.80
N ALA A 230 32.41 -59.72 -12.80
CA ALA A 230 32.45 -61.05 -12.21
C ALA A 230 32.03 -62.14 -13.21
N ALA A 231 31.00 -61.89 -14.02
CA ALA A 231 30.55 -62.81 -15.06
C ALA A 231 31.59 -62.96 -16.18
N LYS A 232 32.23 -61.86 -16.62
CA LYS A 232 33.34 -61.89 -17.58
C LYS A 232 34.56 -62.61 -17.02
N ALA A 233 34.93 -62.35 -15.75
CA ALA A 233 36.03 -63.05 -15.08
C ALA A 233 35.74 -64.55 -14.93
N ALA A 234 34.50 -64.94 -14.61
CA ALA A 234 34.09 -66.35 -14.56
C ALA A 234 34.10 -67.00 -15.96
N ALA A 235 33.65 -66.28 -17.00
CA ALA A 235 33.69 -66.77 -18.38
C ALA A 235 35.13 -66.95 -18.88
N GLU A 236 36.02 -65.98 -18.64
CA GLU A 236 37.45 -66.09 -18.98
C GLU A 236 38.14 -67.19 -18.17
N GLY A 237 37.78 -67.36 -16.88
CA GLY A 237 38.27 -68.44 -16.03
C GLY A 237 37.86 -69.81 -16.57
N ASN A 238 36.59 -69.97 -16.94
CA ASN A 238 36.07 -71.19 -17.55
C ASN A 238 36.69 -71.46 -18.93
N GLN A 239 36.90 -70.42 -19.75
CA GLN A 239 37.55 -70.56 -21.05
C GLN A 239 39.01 -70.98 -20.91
N LYS A 240 39.78 -70.37 -20.00
CA LYS A 240 41.16 -70.78 -19.70
C LYS A 240 41.24 -72.19 -19.12
N ALA A 241 40.28 -72.59 -18.28
CA ALA A 241 40.20 -73.95 -17.76
C ALA A 241 39.92 -74.96 -18.87
N ALA A 242 38.96 -74.68 -19.76
CA ALA A 242 38.65 -75.51 -20.92
C ALA A 242 39.83 -75.61 -21.92
N ASP A 243 40.51 -74.49 -22.18
CA ASP A 243 41.71 -74.47 -23.01
C ASP A 243 42.85 -75.30 -22.37
N GLY A 244 43.03 -75.19 -21.05
CA GLY A 244 44.00 -75.98 -20.29
C GLY A 244 43.70 -77.49 -20.31
N GLU A 245 42.44 -77.89 -20.16
CA GLU A 245 42.02 -79.29 -20.29
C GLU A 245 42.24 -79.80 -21.73
N SER A 246 41.91 -79.00 -22.74
CA SER A 246 42.14 -79.38 -24.14
C SER A 246 43.63 -79.57 -24.44
N TYR A 247 44.50 -78.73 -23.86
CA TYR A 247 45.95 -78.83 -24.01
C TYR A 247 46.50 -80.06 -23.28
N ALA A 248 45.99 -80.36 -22.08
CA ALA A 248 46.37 -81.55 -21.32
C ALA A 248 45.96 -82.85 -22.04
N ILE A 249 44.78 -82.88 -22.66
CA ILE A 249 44.31 -84.03 -23.45
C ILE A 249 45.18 -84.20 -24.71
N ARG A 250 45.45 -83.12 -25.45
CA ARG A 250 46.33 -83.17 -26.63
C ARG A 250 47.74 -83.63 -26.28
N ALA A 251 48.32 -83.09 -25.20
CA ALA A 251 49.65 -83.50 -24.74
C ALA A 251 49.69 -84.97 -24.30
N ARG A 252 48.64 -85.48 -23.64
CA ARG A 252 48.54 -86.91 -23.29
C ARG A 252 48.38 -87.78 -24.54
N ALA A 253 47.53 -87.39 -25.49
CA ALA A 253 47.32 -88.13 -26.73
C ALA A 253 48.59 -88.16 -27.60
N GLU A 254 49.34 -87.06 -27.68
CA GLU A 254 50.63 -87.00 -28.38
C GLU A 254 51.68 -87.88 -27.69
N ALA A 255 51.73 -87.91 -26.36
CA ALA A 255 52.63 -88.79 -25.60
C ALA A 255 52.29 -90.28 -25.81
N GLU A 256 51.01 -90.64 -25.83
CA GLU A 256 50.55 -92.00 -26.11
C GLU A 256 50.84 -92.41 -27.56
N ALA A 257 50.62 -91.51 -28.54
CA ALA A 257 50.95 -91.76 -29.94
C ALA A 257 52.46 -91.96 -30.15
N TYR A 258 53.29 -91.14 -29.48
CA TYR A 258 54.75 -91.27 -29.53
C TYR A 258 55.23 -92.58 -28.87
N ALA A 259 54.64 -92.99 -27.74
CA ALA A 259 54.93 -94.26 -27.10
C ALA A 259 54.54 -95.45 -27.99
N ALA A 260 53.38 -95.40 -28.63
CA ALA A 260 52.92 -96.43 -29.56
C ALA A 260 53.82 -96.55 -30.81
N GLN A 261 54.27 -95.42 -31.38
CA GLN A 261 55.23 -95.41 -32.49
C GLN A 261 56.56 -96.05 -32.10
N LYS A 262 57.10 -95.73 -30.91
CA LYS A 262 58.35 -96.31 -30.42
C LYS A 262 58.25 -97.80 -30.14
N GLN A 263 57.11 -98.28 -29.64
CA GLN A 263 56.88 -99.72 -29.47
C GLN A 263 56.79 -100.45 -30.81
N ALA A 264 56.09 -99.86 -31.80
CA ALA A 264 56.01 -100.45 -33.14
C ALA A 264 57.38 -100.51 -33.85
N GLU A 265 58.24 -99.49 -33.69
CA GLU A 265 59.63 -99.51 -34.17
C GLU A 265 60.45 -100.62 -33.48
N ALA A 266 60.32 -100.77 -32.17
CA ALA A 266 61.01 -101.80 -31.41
C ALA A 266 60.59 -103.23 -31.84
N ASP A 267 59.30 -103.44 -32.10
CA ASP A 267 58.78 -104.72 -32.58
C ASP A 267 59.25 -105.07 -34.00
N CYS A 268 59.36 -104.08 -34.88
CA CYS A 268 59.88 -104.26 -36.23
C CYS A 268 61.36 -104.67 -36.22
N ILE A 269 62.16 -104.03 -35.35
CA ILE A 269 63.59 -104.35 -35.18
C ILE A 269 63.77 -105.76 -34.57
N ARG A 270 62.95 -106.13 -33.58
CA ARG A 270 62.97 -107.47 -32.98
C ARG A 270 62.71 -108.56 -34.02
N ARG A 271 61.66 -108.41 -34.85
CA ARG A 271 61.35 -109.38 -35.91
C ARG A 271 62.43 -109.43 -37.00
N ALA A 272 63.04 -108.30 -37.34
CA ALA A 272 64.15 -108.27 -38.30
C ALA A 272 65.38 -109.03 -37.78
N LYS A 273 65.71 -108.87 -36.48
CA LYS A 273 66.83 -109.58 -35.84
C LYS A 273 66.57 -111.08 -35.66
N GLU A 274 65.34 -111.48 -35.36
CA GLU A 274 64.94 -112.89 -35.33
C GLU A 274 65.06 -113.56 -36.72
N ALA A 275 64.71 -112.84 -37.79
CA ALA A 275 64.84 -113.34 -39.16
C ALA A 275 66.31 -113.53 -39.59
N GLU A 276 67.22 -112.62 -39.20
CA GLU A 276 68.67 -112.79 -39.42
C GLU A 276 69.22 -114.03 -38.68
N GLY A 277 68.74 -114.29 -37.46
CA GLY A 277 69.17 -115.45 -36.66
C GLY A 277 68.81 -116.79 -37.30
N ILE A 278 67.62 -116.90 -37.88
CA ILE A 278 67.16 -118.15 -38.54
C ILE A 278 67.92 -118.38 -39.85
N ALA A 279 68.24 -117.33 -40.61
CA ALA A 279 69.02 -117.44 -41.84
C ALA A 279 70.47 -117.91 -41.58
N ALA A 280 71.10 -117.43 -40.50
CA ALA A 280 72.43 -117.87 -40.08
C ALA A 280 72.46 -119.34 -39.63
N LEU A 281 71.42 -119.78 -38.90
CA LEU A 281 71.26 -121.18 -38.49
C LEU A 281 71.14 -122.11 -39.71
N ALA A 282 70.35 -121.73 -40.72
CA ALA A 282 70.14 -122.52 -41.93
C ALA A 282 71.44 -122.73 -42.74
N GLN A 283 72.30 -121.71 -42.82
CA GLN A 283 73.61 -121.85 -43.48
C GLN A 283 74.58 -122.73 -42.69
N ALA A 284 74.54 -122.68 -41.35
CA ALA A 284 75.36 -123.55 -40.49
C ALA A 284 74.96 -125.04 -40.60
N TYR A 285 73.66 -125.35 -40.64
CA TYR A 285 73.19 -126.72 -40.86
C TYR A 285 73.57 -127.26 -42.26
N GLY A 286 73.60 -126.41 -43.28
CA GLY A 286 74.04 -126.79 -44.62
C GLY A 286 75.52 -127.21 -44.68
N GLN A 287 76.40 -126.49 -43.98
CA GLN A 287 77.83 -126.80 -43.95
C GLN A 287 78.17 -127.99 -43.03
N MET A 288 77.42 -128.18 -41.93
CA MET A 288 77.55 -129.37 -41.09
C MET A 288 77.05 -130.66 -41.78
N ALA A 289 76.00 -130.59 -42.59
CA ALA A 289 75.47 -131.76 -43.31
C ALA A 289 76.50 -132.38 -44.27
N THR A 290 77.34 -131.56 -44.90
CA THR A 290 78.43 -132.03 -45.78
C THR A 290 79.61 -132.64 -45.02
N ALA A 291 79.87 -132.22 -43.78
CA ALA A 291 81.00 -132.71 -42.99
C ALA A 291 80.72 -134.07 -42.32
N PHE A 292 79.46 -134.42 -42.05
CA PHE A 292 79.07 -135.65 -41.34
C PHE A 292 78.64 -136.82 -42.24
N GLY A 293 79.00 -136.82 -43.53
CA GLY A 293 78.85 -137.99 -44.40
C GLY A 293 77.41 -138.27 -44.90
N GLY A 294 76.56 -137.24 -44.96
CA GLY A 294 75.20 -137.33 -45.50
C GLY A 294 74.08 -137.25 -44.44
N PRO A 295 72.81 -137.19 -44.88
CA PRO A 295 71.67 -136.81 -44.04
C PRO A 295 71.41 -137.74 -42.85
N GLU A 296 71.80 -139.02 -42.92
CA GLU A 296 71.69 -139.93 -41.76
C GLU A 296 72.64 -139.56 -40.61
N GLY A 297 73.84 -139.06 -40.91
CA GLY A 297 74.83 -138.67 -39.90
C GLY A 297 74.41 -137.42 -39.14
N LEU A 298 73.86 -136.43 -39.85
CA LEU A 298 73.32 -135.22 -39.24
C LEU A 298 72.09 -135.55 -38.37
N LEU A 299 71.21 -136.46 -38.82
CA LEU A 299 70.05 -136.85 -38.02
C LEU A 299 70.46 -137.56 -36.72
N LYS A 300 71.46 -138.46 -36.77
CA LYS A 300 72.04 -139.08 -35.56
C LYS A 300 72.66 -138.05 -34.62
N TRP A 301 73.37 -137.05 -35.14
CA TRP A 301 73.97 -136.01 -34.32
C TRP A 301 72.93 -135.09 -33.68
N VAL A 302 71.94 -134.62 -34.45
CA VAL A 302 70.82 -133.82 -33.92
C VAL A 302 70.00 -134.63 -32.91
N MET A 303 69.82 -135.95 -33.12
CA MET A 303 69.17 -136.82 -32.14
C MET A 303 69.96 -136.96 -30.84
N VAL A 304 71.30 -136.96 -30.90
CA VAL A 304 72.16 -136.99 -29.71
C VAL A 304 72.19 -135.63 -29.00
N GLU A 305 72.31 -134.52 -29.74
CA GLU A 305 72.42 -133.18 -29.17
C GLU A 305 71.10 -132.70 -28.55
N ASN A 306 69.97 -132.91 -29.23
CA ASN A 306 68.64 -132.62 -28.67
C ASN A 306 68.22 -133.64 -27.59
N GLY A 307 69.13 -134.52 -27.14
CA GLY A 307 68.89 -135.45 -26.04
C GLY A 307 67.78 -136.46 -26.31
N THR A 308 67.36 -136.63 -27.57
CA THR A 308 66.18 -137.43 -27.91
C THR A 308 66.33 -138.90 -27.50
N TYR A 309 67.54 -139.47 -27.46
CA TYR A 309 67.79 -140.80 -26.90
C TYR A 309 67.55 -140.85 -25.38
N VAL A 310 67.88 -139.78 -24.66
CA VAL A 310 67.63 -139.65 -23.22
C VAL A 310 66.12 -139.47 -22.98
N ASP A 311 65.44 -138.70 -23.81
CA ASP A 311 63.99 -138.51 -23.70
C ASP A 311 63.21 -139.76 -24.12
N LEU A 312 63.66 -140.51 -25.13
CA LEU A 312 63.06 -141.80 -25.51
C LEU A 312 63.30 -142.85 -24.42
N ALA A 313 64.50 -142.87 -23.81
CA ALA A 313 64.81 -143.73 -22.67
C ALA A 313 64.00 -143.35 -21.43
N LYS A 314 63.81 -142.05 -21.14
CA LYS A 314 62.94 -141.57 -20.06
C LYS A 314 61.47 -141.86 -20.33
N ALA A 315 60.97 -141.64 -21.54
CA ALA A 315 59.59 -141.97 -21.90
C ALA A 315 59.33 -143.49 -21.81
N ASN A 316 60.29 -144.33 -22.23
CA ASN A 316 60.19 -145.79 -22.04
C ASN A 316 60.34 -146.20 -20.57
N ALA A 317 61.21 -145.54 -19.81
CA ALA A 317 61.35 -145.78 -18.37
C ALA A 317 60.09 -145.35 -17.60
N ASP A 318 59.47 -144.24 -17.97
CA ASP A 318 58.20 -143.77 -17.39
C ASP A 318 57.02 -144.66 -17.85
N ALA A 319 57.07 -145.23 -19.06
CA ALA A 319 56.08 -146.23 -19.50
C ALA A 319 56.18 -147.55 -18.71
N ILE A 320 57.37 -147.93 -18.20
CA ILE A 320 57.58 -149.16 -17.41
C ILE A 320 57.46 -148.90 -15.89
N ARG A 321 57.79 -147.69 -15.42
CA ARG A 321 57.71 -147.26 -14.02
C ARG A 321 56.25 -147.01 -13.62
N GLY A 322 55.52 -148.08 -13.34
CA GLY A 322 54.12 -148.03 -12.90
C GLY A 322 53.30 -149.27 -13.25
N MET A 323 53.81 -150.15 -14.11
CA MET A 323 53.17 -151.43 -14.38
C MET A 323 53.55 -152.45 -13.29
N ALA A 324 52.67 -152.64 -12.31
CA ALA A 324 52.65 -153.82 -11.46
C ALA A 324 51.89 -154.93 -12.18
N PRO A 325 52.57 -155.89 -12.86
CA PRO A 325 51.87 -156.92 -13.61
C PRO A 325 51.14 -157.88 -12.64
N LYS A 326 49.82 -157.81 -12.60
CA LYS A 326 48.98 -158.92 -12.14
C LYS A 326 49.01 -159.99 -13.22
N ILE A 327 50.00 -160.87 -13.13
CA ILE A 327 50.13 -162.06 -13.98
C ILE A 327 48.96 -162.98 -13.64
N SER A 328 47.87 -162.87 -14.39
CA SER A 328 46.78 -163.84 -14.36
C SER A 328 47.11 -164.93 -15.38
N VAL A 329 47.61 -166.04 -14.85
CA VAL A 329 47.92 -167.24 -15.61
C VAL A 329 46.59 -167.90 -15.98
N TRP A 330 46.27 -167.94 -17.27
CA TRP A 330 45.28 -168.86 -17.81
C TRP A 330 45.98 -169.79 -18.80
N ASN A 331 46.14 -171.04 -18.34
CA ASN A 331 46.71 -172.14 -19.11
C ASN A 331 45.71 -172.62 -20.18
N THR A 332 46.31 -173.06 -21.25
CA THR A 332 45.83 -173.54 -22.55
C THR A 332 44.75 -174.62 -22.50
N GLY A 333 43.90 -174.67 -23.54
CA GLY A 333 42.94 -175.75 -23.73
C GLY A 333 42.09 -175.52 -24.97
N ALA A 334 42.44 -176.27 -26.02
CA ALA A 334 41.82 -176.31 -27.33
C ALA A 334 40.28 -176.29 -27.33
N ASN A 335 39.68 -175.60 -28.30
CA ASN A 335 39.18 -176.25 -29.50
C ASN A 335 38.42 -175.22 -30.34
N GLY A 336 38.62 -175.26 -31.65
CA GLY A 336 37.52 -174.87 -32.54
C GLY A 336 36.41 -175.91 -32.38
N GLY A 337 35.19 -175.47 -32.10
CA GLY A 337 33.99 -176.29 -32.26
C GLY A 337 33.61 -177.20 -31.08
N ALA A 338 32.29 -177.28 -30.88
CA ALA A 338 31.51 -178.34 -30.23
C ALA A 338 31.94 -178.82 -28.82
N GLY A 339 31.20 -178.35 -27.81
CA GLY A 339 30.70 -179.13 -26.66
C GLY A 339 31.66 -179.84 -25.69
N GLY A 340 31.60 -179.46 -24.39
CA GLY A 340 31.77 -180.38 -23.25
C GLY A 340 33.10 -180.38 -22.47
N SER A 341 33.03 -179.94 -21.20
CA SER A 341 33.80 -180.28 -19.96
C SER A 341 35.32 -180.63 -19.95
N GLY A 342 36.08 -180.00 -19.02
CA GLY A 342 37.10 -180.70 -18.19
C GLY A 342 38.55 -180.16 -18.10
N HIS A 343 38.87 -179.50 -16.98
CA HIS A 343 40.13 -179.30 -16.22
C HIS A 343 41.52 -179.87 -16.67
N GLN A 344 42.60 -179.04 -16.64
CA GLN A 344 43.97 -179.44 -16.18
C GLN A 344 45.00 -178.29 -15.87
N ASP A 345 45.95 -178.62 -14.97
CA ASP A 345 46.92 -177.95 -14.02
C ASP A 345 47.85 -176.73 -14.39
N PRO A 346 48.42 -175.97 -13.40
CA PRO A 346 49.12 -174.67 -13.58
C PRO A 346 50.65 -174.55 -13.29
N ALA A 347 51.45 -175.64 -13.22
CA ALA A 347 52.86 -175.55 -12.77
C ALA A 347 53.92 -175.14 -13.84
N GLU A 348 53.66 -175.25 -15.15
CA GLU A 348 54.65 -174.92 -16.21
C GLU A 348 54.81 -173.41 -16.48
N THR A 349 53.75 -172.64 -16.26
CA THR A 349 53.65 -171.22 -16.64
C THR A 349 54.56 -170.28 -15.85
N MET A 350 55.07 -170.70 -14.69
CA MET A 350 55.91 -169.83 -13.85
C MET A 350 57.39 -169.83 -14.25
N ARG A 351 57.87 -170.80 -15.05
CA ARG A 351 59.31 -170.91 -15.37
C ARG A 351 59.76 -170.02 -16.54
N GLY A 352 58.87 -169.68 -17.48
CA GLY A 352 59.22 -168.86 -18.66
C GLY A 352 59.44 -167.37 -18.35
N VAL A 353 58.83 -166.86 -17.29
CA VAL A 353 58.84 -165.41 -16.99
C VAL A 353 60.20 -164.92 -16.51
N TYR A 354 61.00 -165.77 -15.85
CA TYR A 354 62.31 -165.38 -15.33
C TYR A 354 63.42 -165.31 -16.38
N GLN A 355 63.18 -165.76 -17.62
CA GLN A 355 64.20 -165.83 -18.67
C GLN A 355 64.15 -164.67 -19.69
N MET A 356 63.20 -163.74 -19.57
CA MET A 356 62.98 -162.65 -20.54
C MET A 356 63.47 -161.26 -20.09
N LEU A 357 64.29 -161.14 -19.03
CA LEU A 357 64.99 -159.87 -18.77
C LEU A 357 66.32 -159.83 -19.54
N PRO A 358 66.49 -158.92 -20.52
CA PRO A 358 67.80 -158.59 -21.05
C PRO A 358 68.54 -157.58 -20.14
N LEU A 359 69.87 -157.64 -20.17
CA LEU A 359 70.82 -156.68 -19.58
C LEU A 359 70.81 -155.34 -20.32
#